data_AF-A0A1E5NYE8-F1
#
_entry.id   AF-A0A1E5NYE8-F1
#
_cell.length_a   1.000
_cell.length_b   1.000
_cell.length_c   1.000
_cell.angle_alpha   90.00
_cell.angle_beta   90.00
_cell.angle_gamma   90.00
#
_symmetry.space_group_name_H-M   'P 1'
#
loop_
_entity.id
_entity.type
_entity.pdbx_description
1 polymer ?
#
loop_
_entity_poly.entity_id
_entity_poly.type
_entity_poly.pdbx_seq_one_letter_code
_entity_poly.pdbx_strand_id
1 'polypeptide(L)'
;MELDRHGAELLFQVLTEREEKNSVAIASNESLGGWTKTFTDPRLCAAIVDRLTFNGTIIEAGTDSYRLASTRARAEETAKAG
;
A
#
# COMPACT_ATOMS: atom_id res chain seq x y z
N MET A 1 0.07 12.65 2.30
CA MET A 1 1.45 12.29 2.68
C MET A 1 2.17 12.16 1.37
N GLU A 2 3.05 13.12 1.06
CA GLU A 2 3.81 13.11 -0.19
C GLU A 2 5.14 12.43 0.11
N LEU A 3 5.54 11.51 -0.77
CA LEU A 3 6.87 10.93 -0.71
C LEU A 3 7.82 11.93 -1.37
N ASP A 4 8.77 12.44 -0.61
CA ASP A 4 9.78 13.33 -1.17
C ASP A 4 10.64 12.57 -2.18
N ARG A 5 11.31 13.32 -3.06
CA ARG A 5 12.07 12.72 -4.18
C ARG A 5 13.09 11.69 -3.69
N HIS A 6 13.75 11.97 -2.58
CA HIS A 6 14.75 11.08 -2.01
C HIS A 6 14.14 9.79 -1.46
N GLY A 7 13.02 9.87 -0.72
CA GLY A 7 12.30 8.69 -0.27
C GLY A 7 11.80 7.82 -1.43
N ALA A 8 11.37 8.45 -2.52
CA ALA A 8 10.93 7.76 -3.73
C ALA A 8 12.09 7.05 -4.44
N GLU A 9 13.26 7.68 -4.54
CA GLU A 9 14.48 7.08 -5.10
C GLU A 9 14.93 5.86 -4.29
N LEU A 10 14.89 5.93 -2.95
CA LEU A 10 15.23 4.80 -2.07
C LEU A 10 14.26 3.63 -2.23
N LEU A 11 12.96 3.90 -2.29
CA LEU A 11 11.96 2.85 -2.53
C LEU A 11 12.15 2.22 -3.90
N PHE A 12 12.41 3.03 -4.93
CA PHE A 12 12.70 2.54 -6.27
C PHE A 12 13.92 1.60 -6.26
N GLN A 13 15.01 1.99 -5.60
CA GLN A 13 16.20 1.16 -5.49
C GLN A 13 15.88 -0.22 -4.87
N VAL A 14 15.15 -0.25 -3.75
CA VAL A 14 14.76 -1.51 -3.09
C VAL A 14 13.93 -2.40 -4.02
N LEU A 15 12.99 -1.80 -4.76
CA LEU A 15 12.16 -2.55 -5.71
C LEU A 15 12.97 -3.08 -6.89
N THR A 16 13.86 -2.27 -7.46
CA THR A 16 14.76 -2.68 -8.55
C THR A 16 15.74 -3.77 -8.10
N GLU A 17 16.26 -3.72 -6.87
CA GLU A 17 17.16 -4.76 -6.35
C GLU A 17 16.45 -6.11 -6.16
N ARG A 18 15.14 -6.10 -5.93
CA ARG A 18 14.32 -7.31 -5.74
C ARG A 18 13.66 -7.80 -7.02
N GLU A 19 13.50 -6.94 -8.01
CA GLU A 19 12.95 -7.26 -9.33
C GLU A 19 13.59 -8.54 -9.88
N GLU A 20 12.75 -9.50 -10.24
CA GLU A 20 13.10 -10.84 -10.76
C GLU A 20 14.00 -11.71 -9.85
N LYS A 21 14.38 -11.24 -8.66
CA LYS A 21 15.26 -11.94 -7.72
C LYS A 21 14.54 -12.42 -6.47
N ASN A 22 13.63 -11.63 -5.94
CA ASN A 22 12.93 -11.90 -4.69
C ASN A 22 11.50 -11.38 -4.72
N SER A 23 10.59 -12.08 -4.04
CA SER A 23 9.19 -11.63 -3.92
C SER A 23 9.07 -10.38 -3.03
N VAL A 24 8.12 -9.52 -3.39
CA VAL A 24 7.73 -8.33 -2.62
C VAL A 24 6.21 -8.34 -2.47
N ALA A 25 5.73 -8.05 -1.27
CA ALA A 25 4.31 -7.81 -1.00
C ALA A 25 4.12 -6.35 -0.59
N ILE A 26 3.15 -5.67 -1.21
CA ILE A 26 2.82 -4.27 -0.94
C ILE A 26 1.32 -4.19 -0.65
N ALA A 27 0.99 -3.50 0.43
CA ALA A 27 -0.38 -3.12 0.74
C ALA A 27 -0.55 -1.62 0.50
N SER A 28 -1.56 -1.26 -0.27
CA SER A 28 -1.92 0.13 -0.56
C SER A 28 -3.41 0.32 -0.28
N ASN A 29 -3.76 1.44 0.34
CA ASN A 29 -5.15 1.87 0.50
C ASN A 29 -5.66 2.67 -0.71
N GLU A 30 -4.81 2.90 -1.71
CA GLU A 30 -5.15 3.58 -2.95
C GLU A 30 -4.80 2.71 -4.15
N SER A 31 -5.57 2.83 -5.24
CA SER A 31 -5.27 2.13 -6.49
C SER A 31 -3.97 2.63 -7.12
N LEU A 32 -3.37 1.82 -8.00
CA LEU A 32 -2.12 2.18 -8.70
C LEU A 32 -2.25 3.51 -9.47
N GLY A 33 -3.43 3.86 -9.98
CA GLY A 33 -3.66 5.16 -10.63
C GLY A 33 -3.56 6.36 -9.68
N GLY A 34 -3.89 6.19 -8.40
CA GLY A 34 -3.79 7.24 -7.39
C GLY A 34 -2.37 7.47 -6.85
N TRP A 35 -1.42 6.59 -7.18
CA TRP A 35 -0.03 6.72 -6.73
C TRP A 35 0.68 7.96 -7.27
N THR A 36 0.17 8.54 -8.36
CA THR A 36 0.61 9.86 -8.88
C THR A 36 0.49 10.99 -7.85
N LYS A 37 -0.36 10.85 -6.83
CA LYS A 37 -0.47 11.82 -5.71
C LYS A 37 0.59 11.62 -4.63
N THR A 38 1.11 10.39 -4.51
CA THR A 38 2.08 10.02 -3.48
C THR A 38 3.51 10.18 -4.00
N PHE A 39 3.76 9.75 -5.25
CA PHE A 39 5.04 9.91 -5.95
C PHE A 39 5.03 11.20 -6.76
N THR A 40 5.75 12.21 -6.29
CA THR A 40 5.79 13.53 -6.94
C THR A 40 6.50 13.54 -8.29
N ASP A 41 7.29 12.50 -8.60
CA ASP A 41 7.89 12.27 -9.92
C ASP A 41 7.05 11.26 -10.74
N PRO A 42 6.35 11.71 -11.80
CA PRO A 42 5.52 10.84 -12.63
C PRO A 42 6.30 9.73 -13.34
N ARG A 43 7.56 9.97 -13.71
CA ARG A 43 8.40 8.97 -14.39
C ARG A 43 8.78 7.86 -13.42
N LEU A 44 9.13 8.24 -12.20
CA LEU A 44 9.47 7.29 -11.14
C LEU A 44 8.24 6.46 -10.73
N CYS A 45 7.08 7.11 -10.59
CA CYS A 45 5.82 6.42 -10.33
C CYS A 45 5.50 5.37 -11.39
N ALA A 46 5.59 5.73 -12.68
CA ALA A 46 5.34 4.81 -13.78
C ALA A 46 6.32 3.62 -13.76
N ALA A 47 7.60 3.89 -13.52
CA ALA A 47 8.64 2.86 -13.45
C ALA A 47 8.45 1.88 -12.28
N ILE A 48 7.92 2.34 -11.14
CA ILE A 48 7.57 1.48 -10.00
C ILE A 48 6.35 0.61 -10.34
N VAL A 49 5.28 1.23 -10.85
CA VAL A 49 4.04 0.52 -11.19
C VAL A 49 4.31 -0.59 -12.22
N ASP A 50 5.06 -0.27 -13.27
CA ASP A 50 5.46 -1.23 -14.30
C ASP A 50 6.10 -2.49 -13.71
N ARG A 51 7.13 -2.31 -12.87
CA ARG A 51 7.85 -3.41 -12.18
C ARG A 51 6.94 -4.26 -11.30
N LEU A 52 6.04 -3.62 -10.54
CA LEU A 52 5.12 -4.34 -9.67
C LEU A 52 4.08 -5.15 -10.44
N THR A 53 3.71 -4.68 -11.63
CA THR A 53 2.67 -5.34 -12.46
C THR A 53 3.22 -6.38 -13.42
N PHE A 54 4.52 -6.37 -13.74
CA PHE A 54 5.11 -7.28 -14.72
C PHE A 54 4.95 -8.77 -14.37
N ASN A 55 5.27 -9.16 -13.13
CA ASN A 55 5.11 -10.54 -12.63
C ASN A 55 4.42 -10.55 -11.25
N GLY A 56 3.41 -9.68 -11.09
CA GLY A 56 2.68 -9.50 -9.84
C GLY A 56 1.24 -9.98 -9.91
N THR A 57 0.62 -10.21 -8.76
CA THR A 57 -0.82 -10.46 -8.62
C THR A 57 -1.43 -9.34 -7.79
N ILE A 58 -2.47 -8.69 -8.32
CA ILE A 58 -3.23 -7.67 -7.59
C ILE A 58 -4.34 -8.37 -6.82
N ILE A 59 -4.38 -8.14 -5.51
CA ILE A 59 -5.43 -8.62 -4.62
C ILE A 59 -6.19 -7.41 -4.10
N GLU A 60 -7.47 -7.30 -4.45
CA GLU A 60 -8.35 -6.28 -3.90
C GLU A 60 -8.81 -6.71 -2.51
N ALA A 61 -8.31 -6.04 -1.48
CA ALA A 61 -8.83 -6.19 -0.13
C ALA A 61 -10.20 -5.51 -0.02
N GLY A 62 -11.14 -6.15 0.67
CA GLY A 62 -12.45 -5.57 0.95
C GLY A 62 -12.37 -4.29 1.79
N THR A 63 -13.52 -3.66 1.98
CA THR A 63 -13.63 -2.35 2.68
C THR A 63 -13.84 -2.48 4.19
N ASP A 64 -13.97 -3.70 4.71
CA ASP A 64 -14.26 -3.95 6.12
C ASP A 64 -13.06 -3.64 7.02
N SER A 65 -13.27 -2.69 7.94
CA SER A 65 -12.27 -2.35 8.95
C SER A 65 -12.36 -3.27 10.16
N TYR A 66 -11.42 -4.21 10.26
CA TYR A 66 -11.27 -5.07 11.44
C TYR A 66 -11.06 -4.29 12.74
N ARG A 67 -10.34 -3.14 12.67
CA ARG A 67 -10.12 -2.27 13.84
C ARG A 67 -11.42 -1.66 14.35
N LEU A 68 -12.31 -1.25 13.44
CA LEU A 68 -13.62 -0.71 13.79
C LEU A 68 -14.52 -1.80 14.38
N ALA A 69 -14.57 -2.97 13.75
CA ALA A 69 -15.34 -4.11 14.24
C ALA A 69 -14.94 -4.50 15.67
N SER A 70 -13.63 -4.59 15.95
CA SER A 70 -13.11 -4.88 17.28
C SER A 70 -13.47 -3.80 18.31
N THR A 71 -13.37 -2.53 17.94
CA THR A 71 -13.76 -1.41 18.82
C THR A 71 -15.25 -1.46 19.17
N ARG A 72 -16.11 -1.74 18.17
CA ARG A 72 -17.57 -1.85 18.39
C ARG A 72 -17.91 -3.03 19.30
N ALA A 73 -17.33 -4.20 19.06
CA ALA A 73 -17.56 -5.38 19.90
C ALA A 73 -17.22 -5.11 21.38
N ARG A 74 -16.07 -4.46 21.64
CA ARG A 74 -15.65 -4.10 23.00
C ARG A 74 -16.58 -3.08 23.67
N ALA A 75 -17.10 -2.12 22.91
CA ALA A 75 -18.06 -1.13 23.42
C ALA A 75 -19.40 -1.79 23.81
N GLU A 76 -19.88 -2.74 23.00
CA GLU A 76 -21.10 -3.50 23.28
C GLU A 76 -20.98 -4.40 24.51
N GLU A 77 -19.82 -5.04 24.72
CA GLU A 77 -19.55 -5.82 25.95
C GLU A 77 -19.57 -4.93 27.20
N THR A 78 -18.97 -3.74 27.10
CA THR A 78 -18.94 -2.78 28.23
C THR A 78 -20.35 -2.29 28.57
N ALA A 79 -21.19 -2.04 27.56
CA ALA A 79 -22.58 -1.61 27.76
C ALA A 79 -23.49 -2.71 28.33
N LYS A 80 -23.16 -3.99 28.14
CA LYS A 80 -23.89 -5.13 28.73
C LYS A 80 -23.47 -5.43 30.18
N ALA A 81 -22.30 -4.97 30.59
CA ALA A 81 -21.73 -5.23 31.91
C ALA A 81 -22.06 -4.17 32.97
N GLY A 82 -22.63 -3.02 32.56
CA GLY A 82 -23.13 -1.96 33.43
C GLY A 82 -24.65 -1.94 33.47
#